data_AF-H9FKR3-F1
#
_entry.id   AF-H9FKR3-F1
#
_cell.length_a   1.000
_cell.length_b   1.000
_cell.length_c   1.000
_cell.angle_alpha   90.00
_cell.angle_beta   90.00
_cell.angle_gamma   90.00
#
_symmetry.space_group_name_H-M   'P 1'
#
loop_
_entity.id
_entity.type
_entity.pdbx_description
1 polymer ?
#
loop_
_entity_poly.entity_id
_entity_poly.type
_entity_poly.pdbx_seq_one_letter_code
_entity_poly.pdbx_strand_id
1 'polypeptide(L)' 'EELEGEGSVLKRGPYGTEDDFAVPPSTKLARIEEPKRVLLYVRKESEEVFDALMLKTPSLKGLMEAISDKYDVPHDKI' A
#
# COMPACT_ATOMS: atom_id res chain seq x y z
N GLU A 1 6.48 47.77 -15.82
CA GLU A 1 5.10 47.72 -16.33
C GLU A 1 5.10 46.57 -17.35
N GLU A 2 4.31 45.50 -17.28
CA GLU A 2 2.97 45.31 -16.72
C GLU A 2 2.80 43.87 -16.19
N LEU A 3 1.81 43.69 -15.31
CA LEU A 3 1.43 42.48 -14.58
C LEU A 3 0.42 41.67 -15.37
N GLU A 4 0.60 40.34 -15.45
CA GLU A 4 -0.47 39.34 -15.69
C GLU A 4 0.16 37.96 -15.41
N GLY A 5 -0.31 37.08 -14.51
CA GLY A 5 -1.65 36.92 -13.99
C GLY A 5 -2.29 35.58 -14.38
N GLU A 6 -1.54 34.49 -14.58
CA GLU A 6 -2.14 33.17 -14.87
C GLU A 6 -1.74 32.12 -13.83
N GLY A 7 -2.71 31.80 -12.97
CA GLY A 7 -2.64 30.74 -11.99
C GLY A 7 -2.53 29.37 -12.66
N SER A 8 -1.56 28.58 -12.23
CA SER A 8 -1.50 27.14 -12.52
C SER A 8 -2.73 26.45 -11.92
N VAL A 9 -3.78 26.30 -12.73
CA VAL A 9 -4.95 25.49 -12.41
C VAL A 9 -4.53 24.02 -12.51
N LEU A 10 -3.95 23.50 -11.43
CA LEU A 10 -3.87 22.06 -11.21
C LEU A 10 -5.31 21.55 -11.14
N LYS A 11 -5.79 20.99 -12.24
CA LYS A 11 -7.08 20.28 -12.31
C LYS A 11 -7.02 19.17 -11.26
N ARG A 12 -7.61 19.44 -10.08
CA ARG A 12 -8.02 18.39 -9.13
C ARG A 12 -8.90 17.44 -9.92
N GLY A 13 -8.37 16.26 -10.26
CA GLY A 13 -9.19 15.16 -10.73
C GLY A 13 -10.28 14.89 -9.70
N PRO A 14 -11.51 14.55 -10.13
CA PRO A 14 -12.56 14.27 -9.19
C PRO A 14 -12.14 13.05 -8.36
N TYR A 15 -12.03 13.23 -7.05
CA TYR A 15 -12.37 12.16 -6.11
C TYR A 15 -13.85 11.83 -6.38
N GLY A 16 -14.07 10.88 -7.28
CA GLY A 16 -15.37 10.37 -7.67
C GLY A 16 -15.37 8.87 -7.43
N THR A 17 -16.00 8.49 -6.31
CA THR A 17 -16.74 7.25 -6.08
C THR A 17 -16.38 6.04 -6.95
N GLU A 18 -15.90 5.02 -6.25
CA GLU A 18 -15.69 3.60 -6.56
C GLU A 18 -16.78 2.82 -7.32
N ASP A 19 -17.56 3.44 -8.22
CA ASP A 19 -18.74 2.85 -8.86
C ASP A 19 -18.72 2.90 -10.41
N ASP A 20 -17.55 2.75 -11.05
CA ASP A 20 -17.48 2.49 -12.51
C ASP A 20 -17.38 0.97 -12.76
N PHE A 21 -18.40 0.25 -12.31
CA PHE A 21 -18.67 -1.14 -12.66
C PHE A 21 -19.33 -1.19 -14.04
N ALA A 22 -18.53 -1.10 -15.10
CA ALA A 22 -18.98 -1.46 -16.46
C ALA A 22 -18.01 -2.46 -17.11
N VAL A 23 -17.75 -3.58 -16.42
CA VAL A 23 -17.12 -4.75 -17.05
C VAL A 23 -18.23 -5.54 -17.77
N PRO A 24 -18.11 -5.86 -19.07
CA PRO A 24 -19.08 -6.73 -19.76
C PRO A 24 -19.21 -8.07 -19.02
N PRO A 25 -20.37 -8.77 -19.08
CA PRO A 25 -20.58 -9.98 -18.28
C PRO A 25 -19.66 -11.09 -18.79
N SER A 26 -18.44 -11.14 -18.25
CA SER A 26 -17.49 -12.19 -18.51
C SER A 26 -18.12 -13.48 -17.98
N THR A 27 -18.33 -14.43 -18.88
CA THR A 27 -18.47 -15.87 -18.63
C THR A 27 -17.95 -16.23 -17.24
N LYS A 28 -18.80 -16.82 -16.37
CA LYS A 28 -18.57 -17.10 -14.95
C LYS A 28 -17.19 -17.71 -14.65
N LEU A 29 -16.14 -16.90 -14.68
CA LEU A 29 -14.85 -17.18 -14.09
C LEU A 29 -15.03 -16.73 -12.66
N ALA A 30 -14.95 -17.69 -11.72
CA ALA A 30 -14.92 -17.37 -10.30
C ALA A 30 -13.88 -16.26 -10.12
N ARG A 31 -14.31 -15.07 -9.68
CA ARG A 31 -13.41 -13.97 -9.36
C ARG A 31 -12.52 -14.48 -8.24
N ILE A 32 -11.28 -14.87 -8.58
CA ILE A 32 -10.29 -15.27 -7.59
C ILE A 32 -10.02 -14.00 -6.79
N GLU A 33 -10.45 -13.99 -5.53
CA GLU A 33 -10.13 -12.90 -4.61
C GLU A 33 -8.60 -12.85 -4.50
N GLU A 34 -8.01 -11.73 -4.92
CA GLU A 34 -6.57 -11.56 -4.78
C GLU A 34 -6.20 -11.57 -3.29
N PRO A 35 -5.10 -12.25 -2.91
CA PRO A 35 -4.70 -12.29 -1.51
C PRO A 35 -4.43 -10.87 -1.02
N LYS A 36 -5.11 -10.48 0.07
CA LYS A 36 -4.96 -9.16 0.70
C LYS A 36 -3.50 -8.95 1.11
N ARG A 37 -2.82 -7.97 0.50
CA ARG A 37 -1.45 -7.59 0.85
C ARG A 37 -1.46 -6.42 1.82
N VAL A 38 -0.47 -6.37 2.72
CA VAL A 38 -0.36 -5.30 3.72
C VAL A 38 1.02 -4.67 3.65
N LEU A 39 1.08 -3.35 3.52
CA LEU A 39 2.31 -2.57 3.62
C LEU A 39 2.44 -2.01 5.04
N LEU A 40 3.55 -2.34 5.70
CA LEU A 40 3.88 -1.88 7.04
C LEU A 40 5.03 -0.87 6.98
N TYR A 41 4.97 0.11 7.87
CA TYR A 41 6.04 1.08 8.11
C TYR A 41 6.67 0.75 9.46
N VAL A 42 7.85 0.15 9.41
CA VAL A 42 8.56 -0.35 10.59
C VAL A 42 9.66 0.64 10.95
N ARG A 43 9.82 0.90 12.24
CA ARG A 43 10.89 1.77 12.75
C ARG A 43 11.61 1.05 13.87
N LYS A 44 12.93 0.97 13.79
CA LYS A 44 13.76 0.54 14.93
C LYS A 44 13.95 1.71 15.89
N GLU A 45 14.15 1.40 17.17
CA GLU A 45 14.36 2.42 18.22
C GLU A 45 15.51 3.38 17.88
N SER A 46 16.60 2.84 17.33
CA SER A 46 17.79 3.59 16.91
C SER A 46 17.62 4.38 15.61
N GLU A 47 16.51 4.23 14.91
CA GLU A 47 16.26 4.83 13.61
C GLU A 47 15.21 5.94 13.73
N GLU A 48 15.34 7.02 12.96
CA GLU A 48 14.35 8.11 12.90
C GLU A 48 13.44 8.01 11.68
N VAL A 49 13.73 7.05 10.80
CA VAL A 49 13.01 6.81 9.55
C VAL A 49 12.18 5.54 9.66
N PHE A 50 11.11 5.48 8.88
CA PHE A 50 10.34 4.27 8.70
C PHE A 50 10.79 3.54 7.44
N ASP A 51 10.95 2.23 7.58
CA ASP A 51 11.25 1.32 6.49
C ASP A 51 10.00 0.54 6.09
N ALA A 52 9.86 0.31 4.79
CA ALA A 52 8.65 -0.26 4.20
C ALA A 52 8.76 -1.78 4.11
N LEU A 53 7.80 -2.50 4.69
CA LEU A 53 7.73 -3.96 4.69
C LEU A 53 6.39 -4.45 4.12
N MET A 54 6.41 -5.13 2.97
CA MET A 54 5.21 -5.70 2.37
C MET A 54 4.99 -7.14 2.83
N LEU A 55 3.89 -7.40 3.52
CA LEU A 55 3.44 -8.75 3.86
C LEU A 55 2.58 -9.31 2.73
N LYS A 56 3.02 -10.44 2.18
CA LYS A 56 2.26 -11.21 1.18
C LYS A 56 1.06 -11.91 1.79
N THR A 57 1.20 -12.35 3.04
CA THR A 57 0.15 -13.01 3.83
C THR A 57 -0.02 -12.23 5.14
N PRO A 58 -1.17 -11.61 5.40
CA PRO A 58 -1.40 -10.79 6.59
C PRO A 58 -1.72 -11.67 7.80
N SER A 59 -0.71 -12.42 8.25
CA SER A 59 -0.81 -13.31 9.41
C SER A 59 0.34 -13.01 10.39
N LEU A 60 0.17 -13.37 11.67
CA LEU A 60 1.20 -13.19 12.68
C LEU A 60 2.49 -13.92 12.30
N LYS A 61 2.36 -15.17 11.81
CA LYS A 61 3.49 -15.95 11.31
C LYS A 61 4.21 -15.23 10.16
N GLY A 62 3.45 -14.71 9.19
CA GLY A 62 4.03 -13.99 8.05
C GLY A 62 4.70 -12.67 8.46
N LEU A 63 4.18 -11.99 9.49
CA LEU A 63 4.84 -10.83 10.08
C LEU A 63 6.17 -11.21 10.75
N MET A 64 6.16 -12.23 11.62
CA MET A 64 7.37 -12.69 12.31
C MET A 64 8.46 -13.11 11.32
N GLU A 65 8.12 -13.94 10.34
CA GLU A 65 9.05 -14.36 9.27
C GLU A 65 9.61 -13.16 8.50
N ALA A 66 8.75 -12.23 8.07
CA ALA A 66 9.20 -11.07 7.30
C ALA A 66 10.09 -10.10 8.10
N ILE A 67 9.85 -9.95 9.40
CA ILE A 67 10.70 -9.16 10.30
C ILE A 67 12.05 -9.85 10.52
N SER A 68 12.05 -11.15 10.76
CA SER A 68 13.28 -11.94 10.92
C SER A 68 14.13 -11.92 9.66
N ASP A 69 13.53 -12.13 8.49
CA ASP A 69 14.24 -12.13 7.21
C ASP A 69 14.85 -10.77 6.88
N LYS A 70 14.13 -9.67 7.14
CA LYS A 70 14.58 -8.32 6.76
C LYS A 70 15.54 -7.69 7.76
N TYR A 71 15.33 -7.93 9.06
CA TYR A 71 16.05 -7.25 10.13
C TYR A 71 16.97 -8.15 10.94
N ASP A 72 17.07 -9.43 10.60
CA ASP A 72 17.90 -10.45 11.26
C ASP A 72 17.59 -10.57 12.77
N VAL A 73 16.32 -10.42 13.12
CA VAL A 73 15.84 -10.53 14.51
C VAL A 73 15.33 -11.96 14.75
N PRO A 74 15.86 -12.69 15.74
CA PRO A 74 15.36 -14.02 16.08
C PRO A 74 13.88 -14.01 16.47
N HIS A 75 13.12 -15.04 16.10
CA HIS A 75 11.68 -15.12 16.36
C HIS A 75 11.34 -14.95 17.85
N ASP A 76 12.18 -15.48 18.74
CA ASP A 76 11.98 -15.39 20.20
C ASP A 76 12.14 -13.96 20.76
N LYS A 77 12.63 -13.01 19.94
CA LYS A 77 12.84 -11.61 20.31
C LYS A 77 11.87 -10.64 19.62
N ILE A 78 10.90 -11.16 18.85
CA ILE A 78 9.89 -10.39 18.11
C ILE A 78 8.59 -10.30 18.90
#